data_AF-A0A536WG01-F1
#
_entry.id   AF-A0A536WG01-F1
#
_cell.length_a   1.000
_cell.length_b   1.000
_cell.length_c   1.000
_cell.angle_alpha   90.00
_cell.angle_beta   90.00
_cell.angle_gamma   90.00
#
_symmetry.space_group_name_H-M   'P 1'
#
loop_
_entity.id
_entity.type
_entity.pdbx_description
1 polymer ?
#
loop_
_entity_poly.entity_id
_entity_poly.type
_entity_poly.pdbx_seq_one_letter_code
_entity_poly.pdbx_strand_id
1 'polypeptide(L)'
;MASTFPRRTRVAAAVALIVALAGAAPPASAFCGFYVGKADAKLFNEASQVILARDGNRTVIGMRNDFQGELTDFALVIPVPVVLQKGQIHIGDPKIFERIDAYS
;
A
#
# COMPACT_ATOMS: atom_id res chain seq x y z
N MET A 1 36.37 31.76 -36.51
CA MET A 1 34.93 31.63 -36.83
C MET A 1 34.69 30.21 -37.38
N ALA A 2 34.75 29.20 -36.51
CA ALA A 2 34.71 27.80 -36.95
C ALA A 2 34.09 26.90 -35.85
N SER A 3 33.27 25.93 -36.27
CA SER A 3 32.82 24.73 -35.55
C SER A 3 31.59 24.74 -34.61
N THR A 4 30.73 25.77 -34.60
CA THR A 4 29.47 25.72 -33.81
C THR A 4 28.34 24.91 -34.45
N PHE A 5 28.44 24.59 -35.75
CA PHE A 5 27.40 23.88 -36.50
C PHE A 5 27.19 22.41 -36.08
N PRO A 6 28.21 21.53 -35.97
CA PRO A 6 27.99 20.11 -35.65
C PRO A 6 27.50 19.89 -34.21
N ARG A 7 27.75 20.84 -33.30
CA ARG A 7 27.33 20.75 -31.89
C ARG A 7 25.83 21.02 -31.74
N ARG A 8 25.26 21.94 -32.52
CA ARG A 8 23.81 22.24 -32.52
C ARG A 8 22.99 21.11 -33.12
N THR A 9 23.46 20.50 -34.21
CA THR A 9 22.78 19.36 -34.85
C THR A 9 22.78 18.11 -33.98
N ARG A 10 23.88 17.86 -33.25
CA ARG A 10 23.96 16.74 -32.29
C ARG A 10 23.03 16.94 -31.08
N VAL A 11 22.91 18.17 -30.59
CA VAL A 11 21.96 18.49 -29.51
C VAL A 11 20.52 18.32 -29.99
N ALA A 12 20.18 18.79 -31.19
CA ALA A 12 18.84 18.60 -31.76
C ALA A 12 18.49 17.12 -31.97
N ALA A 13 19.44 16.33 -32.48
CA ALA A 13 19.26 14.88 -32.64
C ALA A 13 19.09 14.15 -31.31
N ALA A 14 19.86 14.53 -30.28
CA ALA A 14 19.73 13.96 -28.94
C ALA A 14 18.36 14.30 -28.31
N VAL A 15 17.90 15.54 -28.46
CA VAL A 15 16.57 15.96 -27.98
C VAL A 15 15.46 15.20 -28.71
N ALA A 16 15.54 15.08 -30.04
CA ALA A 16 14.57 14.33 -30.82
C ALA A 16 14.50 12.85 -30.40
N LEU A 17 15.65 12.24 -30.11
CA LEU A 17 15.72 10.86 -29.63
C LEU A 17 15.09 10.69 -28.24
N ILE A 18 15.34 11.62 -27.31
CA ILE A 18 14.75 11.58 -25.96
C ILE A 18 13.22 11.72 -26.03
N VAL A 19 12.71 12.63 -26.87
CA VAL A 19 11.27 12.81 -27.06
C VAL A 19 10.62 11.58 -27.69
N ALA A 20 11.27 10.96 -28.67
CA ALA A 20 10.79 9.73 -29.28
C ALA A 20 10.74 8.56 -28.26
N LEU A 21 11.76 8.43 -27.41
CA LEU A 21 11.80 7.41 -26.37
C LEU A 21 10.75 7.64 -25.27
N ALA A 22 10.51 8.89 -24.88
CA ALA A 22 9.49 9.24 -23.89
C ALA A 22 8.06 8.98 -24.42
N GLY A 23 7.81 9.22 -25.71
CA GLY A 23 6.51 8.96 -26.34
C GLY A 23 6.23 7.49 -26.65
N ALA A 24 7.27 6.65 -26.69
CA ALA A 24 7.16 5.20 -26.94
C ALA A 24 7.04 4.37 -25.65
N ALA A 25 7.03 5.00 -24.47
CA ALA A 25 6.87 4.29 -23.21
C ALA A 25 5.44 3.69 -23.11
N PRO A 26 5.31 2.37 -22.90
CA PRO A 26 4.01 1.75 -22.68
C PRO A 26 3.40 2.27 -21.36
N PRO A 27 2.05 2.31 -21.25
CA PRO A 27 1.39 2.70 -20.02
C PRO A 27 1.79 1.74 -18.89
N ALA A 28 2.41 2.26 -17.83
CA ALA A 28 2.64 1.51 -16.62
C ALA A 28 1.31 1.39 -15.87
N SER A 29 0.65 0.23 -15.97
CA SER A 29 -0.49 -0.09 -15.12
C SER A 29 0.00 -0.25 -13.69
N ALA A 30 -0.13 0.80 -12.88
CA ALA A 30 0.10 0.70 -11.45
C ALA A 30 -0.92 -0.27 -10.87
N PHE A 31 -0.45 -1.45 -10.45
CA PHE A 31 -1.24 -2.32 -9.60
C PHE A 31 -1.20 -1.77 -8.19
N CYS A 32 -2.31 -1.86 -7.45
CA CYS A 32 -2.33 -1.61 -6.02
C CYS A 32 -1.51 -2.73 -5.35
N GLY A 33 -0.18 -2.55 -5.31
CA GLY A 33 0.78 -3.57 -4.87
C GLY A 33 0.44 -4.15 -3.51
N PHE A 34 0.45 -5.47 -3.40
CA PHE A 34 0.39 -6.18 -2.13
C PHE A 34 1.82 -6.47 -1.67
N TYR A 35 2.19 -5.97 -0.49
CA TYR A 35 3.52 -6.21 0.09
C TYR A 35 3.49 -7.45 0.99
N VAL A 36 4.43 -8.38 0.76
CA VAL A 36 4.65 -9.57 1.60
C VAL A 36 6.03 -9.47 2.22
N GLY A 37 6.09 -9.40 3.55
CA GLY A 37 7.32 -9.36 4.34
C GLY A 37 7.41 -10.54 5.31
N LYS A 38 8.64 -10.92 5.69
CA LYS A 38 8.91 -11.79 6.85
C LYS A 38 8.68 -10.99 8.15
N ALA A 39 8.55 -11.62 9.33
CA ALA A 39 8.26 -10.89 10.59
C ALA A 39 9.24 -9.77 10.94
N ASP A 40 10.50 -9.89 10.52
CA ASP A 40 11.50 -8.85 10.76
C ASP A 40 11.42 -7.69 9.74
N ALA A 41 10.57 -7.80 8.71
CA ALA A 41 10.38 -6.77 7.71
C ALA A 41 9.50 -5.66 8.29
N LYS A 42 10.14 -4.53 8.56
CA LYS A 42 9.53 -3.29 9.01
C LYS A 42 8.63 -2.67 7.92
N LEU A 43 7.43 -3.22 7.70
CA LEU A 43 6.36 -2.64 6.89
C LEU A 43 5.63 -1.53 7.69
N PHE A 44 6.40 -0.53 8.13
CA PHE A 44 5.89 0.67 8.81
C PHE A 44 5.75 1.77 7.78
N ASN A 45 4.71 1.72 6.97
CA ASN A 45 4.27 2.91 6.26
C ASN A 45 2.77 2.87 6.14
N GLU A 46 2.09 3.91 6.65
CA GLU A 46 0.69 4.26 6.42
C GLU A 46 -0.21 3.08 5.97
N ALA A 47 -0.28 2.05 6.80
CA ALA A 47 -0.87 0.77 6.45
C ALA A 47 -1.92 0.37 7.46
N SER A 48 -3.11 0.08 6.95
CA SER A 48 -4.14 -0.62 7.70
C SER A 48 -3.77 -2.09 7.82
N GLN A 49 -3.81 -2.62 9.03
CA GLN A 49 -3.48 -4.01 9.34
C GLN A 49 -4.72 -4.78 9.77
N VAL A 50 -4.78 -6.04 9.32
CA VAL A 50 -5.84 -6.98 9.66
C VAL A 50 -5.22 -8.28 10.13
N ILE A 51 -5.65 -8.75 11.30
CA ILE A 51 -5.33 -10.07 11.81
C ILE A 51 -6.60 -10.91 11.72
N LEU A 52 -6.50 -12.07 11.08
CA LEU A 52 -7.57 -13.06 11.02
C LEU A 52 -7.11 -14.32 11.76
N ALA A 53 -7.77 -14.64 12.86
CA ALA A 53 -7.57 -15.90 13.58
C ALA A 53 -8.83 -16.75 13.47
N ARG A 54 -8.66 -18.04 13.14
CA ARG A 54 -9.76 -19.00 13.09
C ARG A 54 -9.43 -20.23 13.93
N ASP A 55 -10.35 -20.58 14.80
CA ASP A 55 -10.36 -21.82 15.59
C ASP A 55 -11.73 -22.49 15.43
N GLY A 56 -11.78 -23.55 14.60
CA GLY A 56 -13.02 -24.21 14.20
C GLY A 56 -14.06 -23.21 13.68
N ASN A 57 -15.22 -23.15 14.34
CA ASN A 57 -16.32 -22.25 13.97
C ASN A 57 -16.14 -20.81 14.49
N ARG A 58 -15.12 -20.53 15.31
CA ARG A 58 -14.85 -19.19 15.85
C ARG A 58 -13.86 -18.45 14.97
N THR A 59 -14.22 -17.23 14.56
CA THR A 59 -13.33 -16.29 13.87
C THR A 59 -13.19 -15.02 14.68
N VAL A 60 -11.97 -14.56 14.84
CA VAL A 60 -11.65 -13.24 15.39
C VAL A 60 -10.95 -12.43 14.30
N ILE A 61 -11.47 -11.23 14.06
CA ILE A 61 -10.86 -10.25 13.17
C ILE A 61 -10.39 -9.08 14.03
N GLY A 62 -9.08 -8.85 14.09
CA GLY A 62 -8.49 -7.65 14.66
C GLY A 62 -8.16 -6.67 13.55
N MET A 63 -8.54 -5.40 13.70
CA MET A 63 -8.23 -4.36 12.72
C MET A 63 -7.55 -3.15 13.37
N ARG A 64 -6.50 -2.66 12.72
CA ARG A 64 -5.80 -1.42 13.04
C ARG A 64 -5.75 -0.59 11.76
N ASN A 65 -6.64 0.39 11.65
CA ASN A 65 -6.79 1.17 10.41
C ASN A 65 -5.98 2.46 10.47
N ASP A 66 -5.25 2.74 9.41
CA ASP A 66 -4.62 4.03 9.18
C ASP A 66 -5.55 4.87 8.29
N PHE A 67 -6.31 5.77 8.92
CA PHE A 67 -7.29 6.64 8.24
C PHE A 67 -6.86 8.11 8.39
N GLN A 68 -6.86 8.83 7.27
CA GLN A 68 -6.58 10.26 7.21
C GLN A 68 -7.86 11.00 6.81
N GLY A 69 -8.36 11.86 7.70
CA GLY A 69 -9.60 12.62 7.51
C GLY A 69 -10.29 12.91 8.84
N GLU A 70 -11.43 13.59 8.78
CA GLU A 70 -12.25 13.82 9.97
C GLU A 70 -12.92 12.53 10.43
N LEU A 71 -12.84 12.23 11.73
CA LEU A 71 -13.41 10.99 12.29
C LEU A 71 -14.93 10.87 12.08
N THR A 72 -15.64 11.99 11.88
CA THR A 72 -17.08 12.01 11.61
C THR A 72 -17.44 11.40 10.25
N ASP A 73 -16.50 11.42 9.30
CA ASP A 73 -16.69 10.89 7.95
C ASP A 73 -16.19 9.44 7.83
N PHE A 74 -15.55 8.92 8.89
CA PHE A 74 -15.04 7.55 8.92
C PHE A 74 -16.18 6.56 9.18
N ALA A 75 -16.45 5.71 8.20
CA ALA A 75 -17.32 4.55 8.34
C ALA A 75 -16.63 3.29 7.83
N LEU A 76 -16.63 2.24 8.66
CA LEU A 76 -16.10 0.92 8.30
C LEU A 76 -17.24 -0.09 8.23
N VAL A 77 -17.44 -0.69 7.05
CA VAL A 77 -18.47 -1.72 6.82
C VAL A 77 -17.81 -3.08 6.77
N ILE A 78 -18.12 -3.94 7.76
CA ILE A 78 -17.63 -5.32 7.81
C ILE A 78 -18.81 -6.27 7.64
N PRO A 79 -18.90 -7.01 6.52
CA PRO A 79 -19.92 -8.04 6.37
C PRO A 79 -19.59 -9.21 7.29
N VAL A 80 -20.54 -9.58 8.15
CA VAL A 80 -20.40 -10.70 9.08
C VAL A 80 -21.49 -11.74 8.80
N PRO A 81 -21.19 -13.04 8.92
CA PRO A 81 -22.14 -14.11 8.61
C PRO A 81 -23.25 -14.26 9.67
N VAL A 82 -23.09 -13.63 10.83
CA VAL A 82 -24.00 -13.69 11.97
C VAL A 82 -24.07 -12.34 12.66
N VAL A 83 -25.17 -12.05 13.35
CA VAL A 83 -25.32 -10.82 14.14
C VAL A 83 -24.37 -10.86 15.34
N LEU A 84 -23.50 -9.86 15.45
CA LEU A 84 -22.58 -9.71 16.58
C LEU A 84 -23.31 -9.17 17.82
N GLN A 85 -23.00 -9.75 18.98
CA GLN A 85 -23.41 -9.23 20.27
C GLN A 85 -22.43 -8.15 20.74
N LYS A 86 -22.90 -7.20 21.58
CA LYS A 86 -22.10 -6.07 22.07
C LYS A 86 -20.73 -6.49 22.65
N GLY A 87 -20.67 -7.60 23.39
CA GLY A 87 -19.43 -8.10 23.99
C GLY A 87 -18.41 -8.69 23.00
N GLN A 88 -18.81 -8.95 21.75
CA GLN A 88 -17.92 -9.48 20.71
C GLN A 88 -17.17 -8.36 19.97
N ILE A 89 -17.54 -7.09 20.21
CA ILE A 89 -16.90 -5.91 19.62
C ILE A 89 -16.23 -5.15 20.76
N HIS A 90 -14.92 -5.01 20.71
CA HIS A 90 -14.14 -4.29 21.71
C HIS A 90 -12.85 -3.74 21.12
N ILE A 91 -12.27 -2.78 21.82
CA ILE A 91 -10.94 -2.26 21.52
C ILE A 91 -9.93 -3.27 22.09
N GLY A 92 -9.12 -3.87 21.22
CA GLY A 92 -8.05 -4.80 21.60
C GLY A 92 -6.76 -4.09 22.02
N ASP A 93 -5.85 -4.83 22.66
CA ASP A 93 -4.51 -4.32 23.00
C ASP A 93 -3.65 -4.20 21.72
N PRO A 94 -3.13 -3.00 21.37
CA PRO A 94 -2.28 -2.80 20.19
C PRO A 94 -1.01 -3.67 20.20
N LYS A 95 -0.51 -4.08 21.37
CA LYS A 95 0.67 -4.97 21.49
C LYS A 95 0.45 -6.34 20.85
N ILE A 96 -0.80 -6.77 20.68
CA ILE A 96 -1.12 -8.03 19.99
C ILE A 96 -0.65 -7.94 18.53
N PHE A 97 -0.84 -6.79 17.87
CA PHE A 97 -0.38 -6.60 16.50
C PHE A 97 1.14 -6.65 16.41
N GLU A 98 1.85 -5.97 17.32
CA GLU A 98 3.31 -6.01 17.38
C GLU A 98 3.84 -7.43 17.59
N ARG A 99 3.19 -8.21 18.46
CA ARG A 99 3.61 -9.58 18.76
C ARG A 99 3.40 -10.53 17.58
N ILE A 100 2.27 -10.40 16.88
CA ILE A 100 1.95 -11.23 15.72
C ILE A 100 2.81 -10.82 14.52
N ASP A 101 3.04 -9.52 14.33
CA ASP A 101 3.94 -8.99 13.30
C ASP A 101 5.38 -9.50 13.51
N ALA A 102 5.85 -9.57 14.76
CA ALA A 102 7.16 -10.11 15.12
C ALA A 102 7.23 -11.66 15.13
N TYR A 103 6.14 -12.38 14.84
CA TYR A 103 6.12 -13.84 14.84
C TYR A 103 6.49 -14.39 13.45
N SER A 104 7.67 -15.02 13.31
CA SER A 104 8.11 -15.81 12.14
C SER A 104 8.75 -17.12 12.56
#